data_AF-A0AAE9ITM0-F1
#
_entry.id   AF-A0AAE9ITM0-F1
#
_cell.length_a   1.000
_cell.length_b   1.000
_cell.length_c   1.000
_cell.angle_alpha   90.00
_cell.angle_beta   90.00
_cell.angle_gamma   90.00
#
_symmetry.space_group_name_H-M   'P 1'
#
loop_
_entity.id
_entity.type
_entity.pdbx_description
1 polymer ?
#
loop_
_entity_poly.entity_id
_entity_poly.type
_entity_poly.pdbx_seq_one_letter_code
_entity_poly.pdbx_strand_id
1 'polypeptide(L)'
;MIHLESLVCLACKTYNNVNLFDNDARRPFVGTCGHSICLICANSNRNQNCPVCKKEGAFKYGAVNYSSSSIMGNFDYDIFQVIRKWWMSYETGTGVCSKCSAHKLLRVCETCKLKEAIKDRDLSKYSICESCSKSIRFYGGKFENLRNFMDLKIPLECHVCHTQVENPFFDNFQFQWDTEHLNLADFNFCSDCILDNHQDHVTSKILIYETTYFSVFPEKRKEATIPLLGMLLKKKLFEADENIKCKLRYMRMMRICEKMITTFYFVNSIGRVSKFSR
;
A
#
# COMPACT_ATOMS: atom_id res chain seq x y z
N MET A 1 8.55 -2.21 -9.01
CA MET A 1 7.13 -2.42 -8.66
C MET A 1 6.37 -1.14 -8.96
N ILE A 2 5.11 -1.20 -9.39
CA ILE A 2 4.34 -0.01 -9.80
C ILE A 2 3.67 0.64 -8.58
N HIS A 3 3.84 1.95 -8.39
CA HIS A 3 3.18 2.72 -7.30
C HIS A 3 1.71 2.99 -7.65
N LEU A 4 0.83 2.01 -7.43
CA LEU A 4 -0.60 2.17 -7.73
C LEU A 4 -1.35 2.94 -6.64
N GLU A 5 -0.92 2.86 -5.39
CA GLU A 5 -1.62 3.51 -4.27
C GLU A 5 -1.33 4.99 -4.12
N SER A 6 -0.23 5.47 -4.70
CA SER A 6 -0.02 6.91 -4.88
C SER A 6 -1.07 7.55 -5.80
N LEU A 7 -1.89 6.74 -6.47
CA LEU A 7 -3.03 7.19 -7.26
C LEU A 7 -4.31 7.36 -6.43
N VAL A 8 -4.30 7.03 -5.14
CA VAL A 8 -5.50 6.97 -4.30
C VAL A 8 -5.50 8.04 -3.23
N CYS A 9 -6.65 8.68 -3.03
CA CYS A 9 -6.86 9.53 -1.86
C CYS A 9 -7.20 8.69 -0.62
N LEU A 10 -6.28 8.63 0.35
CA LEU A 10 -6.49 7.92 1.62
C LEU A 10 -7.51 8.58 2.54
N ALA A 11 -7.77 9.89 2.41
CA ALA A 11 -8.76 10.59 3.25
C ALA A 11 -10.21 10.19 2.94
N CYS A 12 -10.51 9.78 1.70
CA CYS A 12 -11.84 9.29 1.31
C CYS A 12 -11.82 7.82 0.86
N LYS A 13 -10.78 7.07 1.25
CA LYS A 13 -10.75 5.62 1.06
C LYS A 13 -11.63 4.99 2.13
N THR A 14 -12.62 4.22 1.71
CA THR A 14 -13.42 3.36 2.58
C THR A 14 -13.25 1.92 2.13
N TYR A 15 -13.76 0.97 2.92
CA TYR A 15 -13.74 -0.44 2.54
C TYR A 15 -14.42 -0.72 1.19
N ASN A 16 -15.49 0.02 0.89
CA ASN A 16 -16.30 -0.15 -0.32
C ASN A 16 -15.99 0.85 -1.44
N ASN A 17 -15.20 1.89 -1.15
CA ASN A 17 -14.95 2.95 -2.12
C ASN A 17 -13.49 3.38 -2.11
N VAL A 18 -12.87 3.24 -3.27
CA VAL A 18 -11.53 3.75 -3.54
C VAL A 18 -11.69 4.87 -4.54
N ASN A 19 -11.15 6.05 -4.22
CA ASN A 19 -11.22 7.21 -5.11
C ASN A 19 -9.83 7.51 -5.64
N LEU A 20 -9.68 7.45 -6.97
CA LEU A 20 -8.44 7.84 -7.63
C LEU A 20 -8.33 9.37 -7.65
N PHE A 21 -7.09 9.84 -7.64
CA PHE A 21 -6.79 11.19 -8.07
C PHE A 21 -7.15 11.35 -9.56
N ASP A 22 -7.40 12.59 -9.98
CA ASP A 22 -7.60 12.94 -11.38
C ASP A 22 -7.02 14.34 -11.66
N ASN A 23 -7.07 14.76 -12.92
CA ASN A 23 -6.62 16.08 -13.34
C ASN A 23 -7.76 17.11 -13.37
N ASP A 24 -8.90 16.83 -12.77
CA ASP A 24 -10.07 17.70 -12.82
C ASP A 24 -10.49 18.07 -11.40
N ALA A 25 -11.39 17.28 -10.79
CA ALA A 25 -11.99 17.56 -9.50
C ALA A 25 -11.18 17.01 -8.31
N ARG A 26 -10.49 15.87 -8.48
CA ARG A 26 -9.76 15.14 -7.43
C ARG A 26 -8.25 15.26 -7.59
N ARG A 27 -7.75 16.43 -8.00
CA ARG A 27 -6.31 16.71 -8.05
C ARG A 27 -5.62 16.43 -6.71
N PRO A 28 -4.38 15.89 -6.70
CA PRO A 28 -3.63 15.73 -5.46
C PRO A 28 -3.34 17.09 -4.82
N PHE A 29 -3.60 17.19 -3.52
CA PHE A 29 -3.36 18.35 -2.68
C PHE A 29 -2.39 17.97 -1.57
N VAL A 30 -1.18 18.54 -1.61
CA VAL A 30 -0.08 18.22 -0.73
C VAL A 30 -0.17 19.07 0.53
N GLY A 31 -0.18 18.40 1.70
CA GLY A 31 -0.11 19.07 2.99
C GLY A 31 1.31 19.42 3.41
N THR A 32 1.43 20.17 4.51
CA THR A 32 2.71 20.55 5.13
C THR A 32 3.51 19.37 5.69
N CYS A 33 2.95 18.16 5.67
CA CYS A 33 3.65 16.91 6.01
C CYS A 33 4.17 16.16 4.79
N GLY A 34 4.04 16.70 3.57
CA GLY A 34 4.44 16.05 2.33
C GLY A 34 3.45 15.01 1.79
N HIS A 35 2.50 14.52 2.60
CA HIS A 35 1.46 13.61 2.15
C HIS A 35 0.35 14.34 1.36
N SER A 36 -0.30 13.61 0.44
CA SER A 36 -1.37 14.14 -0.41
C SER A 36 -2.75 13.58 -0.08
N ILE A 37 -3.79 14.40 -0.22
CA ILE A 37 -5.22 14.02 -0.28
C ILE A 37 -5.86 14.66 -1.50
N CYS A 38 -7.08 14.27 -1.90
CA CYS A 38 -7.70 14.87 -3.08
C CYS A 38 -8.21 16.28 -2.77
N LEU A 39 -8.26 17.15 -3.78
CA LEU A 39 -8.72 18.53 -3.65
C LEU A 39 -10.12 18.64 -3.05
N ILE A 40 -11.02 17.70 -3.39
CA ILE A 40 -12.35 17.60 -2.77
C ILE A 40 -12.22 17.45 -1.25
N CYS A 41 -11.45 16.46 -0.78
CA CYS A 41 -11.23 16.24 0.65
C CYS A 41 -10.60 17.46 1.33
N ALA A 42 -9.60 18.07 0.69
CA ALA A 42 -8.94 19.25 1.22
C ALA A 42 -9.92 20.43 1.38
N ASN A 43 -10.79 20.67 0.39
CA ASN A 43 -11.79 21.73 0.45
C ASN A 43 -12.93 21.44 1.44
N SER A 44 -13.34 20.17 1.60
CA SER A 44 -14.37 19.80 2.58
C SER A 44 -13.92 20.03 4.03
N ASN A 45 -12.65 19.78 4.34
CA ASN A 45 -12.09 20.08 5.67
C ASN A 45 -10.59 20.35 5.61
N ARG A 46 -10.18 21.61 5.53
CA ARG A 46 -8.76 22.00 5.50
C ARG A 46 -8.01 21.75 6.81
N ASN A 47 -8.73 21.68 7.93
CA ASN A 47 -8.14 21.45 9.25
C ASN A 47 -8.01 19.96 9.58
N GLN A 48 -8.39 19.06 8.67
CA GLN A 48 -8.32 17.62 8.94
C GLN A 48 -6.88 17.16 9.20
N ASN A 49 -6.77 16.13 10.04
CA ASN A 49 -5.51 15.48 10.33
C ASN A 49 -5.05 14.66 9.12
N CYS A 50 -3.74 14.54 8.95
CA CYS A 50 -3.21 13.68 7.89
C CYS A 50 -3.68 12.22 8.08
N PRO A 51 -4.33 11.59 7.09
CA PRO A 51 -4.74 10.19 7.23
C PRO A 51 -3.53 9.23 7.33
N VAL A 52 -2.36 9.68 6.87
CA VAL A 52 -1.11 8.90 6.88
C VAL A 52 -0.36 9.05 8.18
N CYS A 53 -0.03 10.28 8.57
CA CYS A 53 0.83 10.55 9.72
C CYS A 53 0.14 11.20 10.92
N LYS A 54 -1.19 11.43 10.84
CA LYS A 54 -2.03 12.04 11.89
C LYS A 54 -1.66 13.46 12.32
N LYS A 55 -0.65 14.10 11.70
CA LYS A 55 -0.33 15.51 11.89
C LYS A 55 -1.60 16.38 11.81
N GLU A 56 -1.86 17.13 12.86
CA GLU A 56 -3.01 18.02 12.97
C GLU A 56 -2.94 19.17 11.96
N GLY A 57 -4.08 19.52 11.36
CA GLY A 57 -4.17 20.64 10.42
C GLY A 57 -3.21 20.55 9.23
N ALA A 58 -2.78 19.34 8.85
CA ALA A 58 -1.70 19.14 7.87
C ALA A 58 -1.99 19.81 6.51
N PHE A 59 -3.25 19.99 6.15
CA PHE A 59 -3.69 20.53 4.87
C PHE A 59 -4.14 22.00 4.93
N LYS A 60 -4.04 22.67 6.08
CA LYS A 60 -4.50 24.07 6.25
C LYS A 60 -3.78 25.04 5.31
N TYR A 61 -2.49 24.83 5.13
CA TYR A 61 -1.60 25.63 4.28
C TYR A 61 -1.01 24.80 3.12
N GLY A 62 -1.70 23.74 2.71
CA GLY A 62 -1.24 22.91 1.60
C GLY A 62 -1.47 23.56 0.23
N ALA A 63 -1.06 22.87 -0.82
CA ALA A 63 -1.20 23.33 -2.20
C ALA A 63 -1.56 22.19 -3.16
N VAL A 64 -2.17 22.54 -4.30
CA VAL A 64 -2.42 21.58 -5.38
C VAL A 64 -1.11 21.18 -6.04
N ASN A 65 -0.89 19.87 -6.21
CA ASN A 65 0.29 19.33 -6.86
C ASN A 65 0.06 19.14 -8.37
N TYR A 66 0.31 20.18 -9.14
CA TYR A 66 0.18 20.14 -10.61
C TYR A 66 1.24 19.26 -11.30
N SER A 67 2.40 19.01 -10.67
CA SER A 67 3.44 18.18 -11.29
C SER A 67 3.07 16.70 -11.34
N SER A 68 2.13 16.26 -10.48
CA SER A 68 1.58 14.90 -10.49
C SER A 68 0.67 14.58 -11.68
N SER A 69 0.25 15.59 -12.45
CA SER A 69 -0.67 15.40 -13.57
C SER A 69 -0.13 14.50 -14.69
N SER A 70 1.19 14.56 -14.94
CA SER A 70 1.87 13.71 -15.92
C SER A 70 1.93 12.24 -15.49
N ILE A 71 2.06 11.99 -14.18
CA ILE A 71 2.09 10.65 -13.60
C ILE A 71 0.75 9.96 -13.83
N MET A 72 -0.36 10.67 -13.59
CA MET A 72 -1.71 10.12 -13.83
C MET A 72 -1.95 9.80 -15.31
N GLY A 73 -1.52 10.68 -16.22
CA GLY A 73 -1.64 10.45 -17.66
C GLY A 73 -0.89 9.20 -18.14
N ASN A 74 0.24 8.86 -17.51
CA ASN A 74 1.01 7.65 -17.85
C ASN A 74 0.25 6.35 -17.53
N PHE A 75 -0.58 6.33 -16.49
CA PHE A 75 -1.42 5.17 -16.17
C PHE A 75 -2.61 5.02 -17.12
N ASP A 76 -3.12 6.13 -17.64
CA ASP A 76 -4.25 6.15 -18.58
C ASP A 76 -3.84 5.75 -20.01
N TYR A 77 -2.58 6.01 -20.42
CA TYR A 77 -2.13 5.77 -21.79
C TYR A 77 -2.08 4.28 -22.16
N ASP A 78 -1.49 3.43 -21.32
CA ASP A 78 -1.34 1.98 -21.59
C ASP A 78 -1.53 1.11 -20.33
N ILE A 79 -2.79 1.02 -19.88
CA ILE A 79 -3.17 0.20 -18.72
C ILE A 79 -2.81 -1.28 -18.88
N PHE A 80 -2.77 -1.81 -20.10
CA PHE A 80 -2.42 -3.21 -20.34
C PHE A 80 -0.93 -3.46 -20.07
N GLN A 81 -0.05 -2.53 -20.47
CA GLN A 81 1.35 -2.59 -20.08
C GLN A 81 1.53 -2.41 -18.57
N VAL A 82 0.72 -1.58 -17.91
CA VAL A 82 0.73 -1.43 -16.44
C VAL A 82 0.37 -2.76 -15.78
N ILE A 83 -0.73 -3.40 -16.18
CA ILE A 83 -1.17 -4.71 -15.64
C ILE A 83 -0.11 -5.78 -15.90
N ARG A 84 0.43 -5.84 -17.12
CA ARG A 84 1.47 -6.81 -17.49
C ARG A 84 2.72 -6.62 -16.64
N LYS A 85 3.23 -5.38 -16.51
CA LYS A 85 4.39 -5.06 -15.67
C LYS A 85 4.14 -5.38 -14.20
N TRP A 86 2.93 -5.09 -13.69
CA TRP A 86 2.52 -5.45 -12.34
C TRP A 86 2.59 -6.98 -12.14
N TRP A 87 1.96 -7.76 -13.02
CA TRP A 87 1.94 -9.23 -12.95
C TRP A 87 3.35 -9.83 -12.98
N MET A 88 4.14 -9.45 -14.00
CA MET A 88 5.50 -9.96 -14.19
C MET A 88 6.42 -9.63 -13.00
N SER A 89 6.25 -8.45 -12.38
CA SER A 89 7.12 -8.03 -11.27
C SER A 89 7.05 -8.95 -10.04
N TYR A 90 5.93 -9.65 -9.85
CA TYR A 90 5.79 -10.62 -8.77
C TYR A 90 6.20 -12.04 -9.20
N GLU A 91 5.97 -12.42 -10.45
CA GLU A 91 6.29 -13.76 -10.97
C GLU A 91 7.80 -14.01 -11.04
N THR A 92 8.55 -13.06 -11.58
CA THR A 92 9.99 -13.24 -11.82
C THR A 92 10.85 -12.62 -10.72
N GLY A 93 10.28 -11.76 -9.89
CA GLY A 93 11.03 -10.91 -8.95
C GLY A 93 12.01 -9.97 -9.66
N THR A 94 11.94 -9.85 -10.99
CA THR A 94 12.79 -8.95 -11.78
C THR A 94 12.15 -7.58 -11.93
N GLY A 95 12.99 -6.55 -11.95
CA GLY A 95 12.56 -5.19 -12.19
C GLY A 95 13.73 -4.21 -12.13
N VAL A 96 13.39 -2.92 -12.10
CA VAL A 96 14.37 -1.83 -12.07
C VAL A 96 14.82 -1.58 -10.62
N CYS A 97 16.14 -1.62 -10.38
CA CYS A 97 16.74 -1.26 -9.10
C CYS A 97 16.56 0.24 -8.82
N SER A 98 16.13 0.60 -7.61
CA SER A 98 15.91 2.00 -7.22
C SER A 98 17.19 2.83 -7.17
N LYS A 99 18.35 2.19 -6.96
CA LYS A 99 19.64 2.87 -6.84
C LYS A 99 20.38 3.04 -8.16
N CYS A 100 20.51 1.95 -8.94
CA CYS A 100 21.35 1.93 -10.15
C CYS A 100 20.53 1.84 -11.46
N SER A 101 19.20 1.77 -11.36
CA SER A 101 18.27 1.66 -12.49
C SER A 101 18.48 0.43 -13.39
N ALA A 102 19.34 -0.53 -12.99
CA ALA A 102 19.54 -1.77 -13.72
C ALA A 102 18.31 -2.68 -13.60
N HIS A 103 17.97 -3.38 -14.68
CA HIS A 103 16.89 -4.37 -14.70
C HIS A 103 17.43 -5.74 -14.26
N LYS A 104 17.25 -6.11 -12.98
CA LYS A 104 17.81 -7.33 -12.36
C LYS A 104 16.78 -7.99 -11.43
N LEU A 105 17.15 -9.12 -10.83
CA LEU A 105 16.44 -9.68 -9.67
C LEU A 105 16.52 -8.69 -8.50
N LEU A 106 15.37 -8.41 -7.90
CA LEU A 106 15.22 -7.41 -6.86
C LEU A 106 15.00 -8.03 -5.49
N ARG A 107 15.52 -7.33 -4.48
CA ARG A 107 15.30 -7.57 -3.05
C ARG A 107 14.71 -6.32 -2.42
N VAL A 108 13.82 -6.49 -1.46
CA VAL A 108 13.32 -5.38 -0.63
C VAL A 108 14.24 -5.26 0.58
N CYS A 109 14.70 -4.04 0.88
CA CYS A 109 15.35 -3.76 2.16
C CYS A 109 14.29 -3.46 3.23
N GLU A 110 13.96 -4.46 4.04
CA GLU A 110 12.91 -4.35 5.07
C GLU A 110 13.30 -3.37 6.18
N THR A 111 14.58 -3.31 6.53
CA THR A 111 15.10 -2.36 7.53
C THR A 111 14.90 -0.91 7.09
N CYS A 112 15.30 -0.56 5.87
CA CYS A 112 15.11 0.79 5.34
C CYS A 112 13.63 1.14 5.17
N LYS A 113 12.85 0.19 4.66
CA LYS A 113 11.40 0.35 4.50
C LYS A 113 10.73 0.63 5.84
N LEU A 114 11.01 -0.18 6.86
CA LEU A 114 10.45 0.00 8.20
C LEU A 114 10.84 1.38 8.77
N LYS A 115 12.13 1.73 8.68
CA LYS A 115 12.64 3.02 9.17
C LYS A 115 11.94 4.22 8.53
N GLU A 116 11.71 4.20 7.23
CA GLU A 116 10.97 5.27 6.56
C GLU A 116 9.47 5.20 6.86
N ALA A 117 8.90 3.99 6.98
CA ALA A 117 7.49 3.82 7.28
C ALA A 117 7.12 4.36 8.66
N ILE A 118 7.97 4.21 9.67
CA ILE A 118 7.73 4.74 11.02
C ILE A 118 7.97 6.24 11.13
N LYS A 119 8.75 6.81 10.20
CA LYS A 119 9.17 8.22 10.25
C LYS A 119 7.96 9.15 10.22
N ASP A 120 7.95 10.09 11.17
CA ASP A 120 6.91 11.09 11.35
C ASP A 120 5.49 10.52 11.53
N ARG A 121 5.33 9.23 11.86
CA ARG A 121 4.03 8.61 12.10
C ARG A 121 3.73 8.45 13.58
N ASP A 122 2.47 8.67 13.91
CA ASP A 122 1.93 8.25 15.20
C ASP A 122 1.74 6.73 15.23
N LEU A 123 2.54 6.04 16.04
CA LEU A 123 2.49 4.59 16.21
C LEU A 123 1.59 4.16 17.38
N SER A 124 0.99 5.10 18.12
CA SER A 124 0.17 4.79 19.31
C SER A 124 -0.97 3.82 19.02
N LYS A 125 -1.56 3.89 17.82
CA LYS A 125 -2.63 2.98 17.38
C LYS A 125 -2.20 1.51 17.19
N TYR A 126 -0.90 1.24 17.18
CA TYR A 126 -0.31 -0.11 17.11
C TYR A 126 0.19 -0.59 18.48
N SER A 127 -0.23 0.08 19.56
CA SER A 127 0.06 -0.30 20.93
C SER A 127 -0.64 -1.62 21.30
N ILE A 128 0.12 -2.56 21.85
CA ILE A 128 -0.41 -3.80 22.43
C ILE A 128 0.14 -4.03 23.84
N CYS A 129 -0.66 -4.68 24.69
CA CYS A 129 -0.24 -5.08 26.03
C CYS A 129 0.72 -6.28 26.00
N GLU A 130 1.43 -6.52 27.10
CA GLU A 130 2.37 -7.65 27.20
C GLU A 130 1.69 -9.01 26.93
N SER A 131 0.49 -9.22 27.47
CA SER A 131 -0.30 -10.44 27.25
C SER A 131 -0.62 -10.66 25.77
N CYS A 132 -1.16 -9.64 25.08
CA CYS A 132 -1.44 -9.70 23.65
C CYS A 132 -0.14 -9.91 22.85
N SER A 133 0.96 -9.24 23.22
CA SER A 133 2.26 -9.44 22.57
C SER A 133 2.75 -10.89 22.68
N LYS A 134 2.53 -11.56 23.83
CA LYS A 134 2.85 -12.98 24.02
C LYS A 134 1.93 -13.91 23.23
N SER A 135 0.64 -13.56 23.10
CA SER A 135 -0.32 -14.33 22.30
C SER A 135 -0.03 -14.21 20.79
N ILE A 136 0.35 -13.03 20.31
CA ILE A 136 0.70 -12.80 18.89
C ILE A 136 2.14 -13.29 18.59
N ARG A 137 2.99 -13.45 19.62
CA ARG A 137 4.38 -13.95 19.52
C ARG A 137 4.51 -15.33 18.89
N PHE A 138 3.46 -16.14 18.87
CA PHE A 138 3.43 -17.41 18.14
C PHE A 138 3.69 -17.24 16.63
N TYR A 139 3.56 -16.00 16.12
CA TYR A 139 3.70 -15.67 14.72
C TYR A 139 4.87 -14.67 14.47
N GLY A 140 5.09 -13.66 15.33
CA GLY A 140 5.89 -12.47 14.96
C GLY A 140 7.29 -12.22 15.57
N GLY A 141 7.86 -13.12 16.39
CA GLY A 141 9.17 -12.87 17.02
C GLY A 141 9.15 -11.88 18.21
N LYS A 142 10.30 -11.29 18.58
CA LYS A 142 10.39 -10.38 19.75
C LYS A 142 9.78 -9.01 19.41
N PHE A 143 8.66 -8.68 20.06
CA PHE A 143 8.12 -7.31 20.02
C PHE A 143 8.96 -6.36 20.88
N GLU A 144 9.28 -5.21 20.31
CA GLU A 144 9.98 -4.12 20.98
C GLU A 144 9.00 -3.19 21.70
N ASN A 145 9.52 -2.42 22.65
CA ASN A 145 8.73 -1.42 23.33
C ASN A 145 8.45 -0.23 22.40
N LEU A 146 7.23 0.28 22.41
CA LEU A 146 6.83 1.39 21.54
C LEU A 146 7.63 2.68 21.87
N ARG A 147 8.10 2.82 23.12
CA ARG A 147 8.95 3.94 23.56
C ARG A 147 10.33 3.97 22.87
N ASN A 148 10.76 2.86 22.25
CA ASN A 148 12.00 2.85 21.46
C ASN A 148 11.89 3.65 20.16
N PHE A 149 10.66 3.93 19.70
CA PHE A 149 10.39 4.55 18.41
C PHE A 149 9.90 5.99 18.52
N MET A 150 9.25 6.35 19.63
CA MET A 150 8.67 7.68 19.82
C MET A 150 8.43 8.00 21.30
N ASP A 151 8.40 9.30 21.60
CA ASP A 151 7.94 9.80 22.90
C ASP A 151 6.43 9.67 23.01
N LEU A 152 5.96 8.98 24.04
CA LEU A 152 4.54 8.64 24.22
C LEU A 152 3.94 9.36 25.41
N LYS A 153 2.71 9.84 25.23
CA LYS A 153 1.81 10.15 26.34
C LYS A 153 1.08 8.86 26.73
N ILE A 154 1.15 8.53 28.00
CA ILE A 154 0.76 7.23 28.57
C ILE A 154 -0.32 7.51 29.64
N PRO A 155 -1.32 6.63 29.86
CA PRO A 155 -1.53 5.31 29.26
C PRO A 155 -1.98 5.34 27.80
N LEU A 156 -1.64 4.29 27.06
CA LEU A 156 -2.21 4.00 25.74
C LEU A 156 -3.24 2.88 25.84
N GLU A 157 -4.14 2.80 24.88
CA GLU A 157 -5.06 1.68 24.75
C GLU A 157 -4.41 0.56 23.92
N CYS A 158 -4.53 -0.69 24.36
CA CYS A 158 -4.17 -1.87 23.58
C CYS A 158 -5.20 -2.04 22.45
N HIS A 159 -4.78 -1.99 21.17
CA HIS A 159 -5.73 -2.06 20.05
C HIS A 159 -6.44 -3.41 19.90
N VAL A 160 -5.91 -4.46 20.55
CA VAL A 160 -6.44 -5.84 20.47
C VAL A 160 -7.48 -6.12 21.54
N CYS A 161 -7.22 -5.75 22.79
CA CYS A 161 -8.08 -6.07 23.93
C CYS A 161 -8.63 -4.83 24.66
N HIS A 162 -8.34 -3.63 24.16
CA HIS A 162 -8.84 -2.35 24.65
C HIS A 162 -8.46 -2.00 26.09
N THR A 163 -7.48 -2.72 26.68
CA THR A 163 -6.99 -2.41 28.02
C THR A 163 -5.98 -1.25 27.99
N GLN A 164 -5.98 -0.43 29.04
CA GLN A 164 -4.99 0.62 29.22
C GLN A 164 -3.63 0.03 29.57
N VAL A 165 -2.57 0.53 28.94
CA VAL A 165 -1.20 0.02 29.09
C VAL A 165 -0.22 1.15 29.36
N GLU A 166 0.63 0.94 30.37
CA GLU A 166 1.72 1.85 30.70
C GLU A 166 3.03 1.51 29.98
N ASN A 167 3.16 0.24 29.60
CA ASN A 167 4.31 -0.31 28.91
C ASN A 167 3.91 -0.95 27.57
N PRO A 168 3.56 -0.14 26.56
CA PRO A 168 3.06 -0.63 25.29
C PRO A 168 4.16 -1.30 24.46
N PHE A 169 3.86 -2.47 23.91
CA PHE A 169 4.67 -3.10 22.87
C PHE A 169 4.19 -2.65 21.49
N PHE A 170 5.10 -2.65 20.52
CA PHE A 170 4.79 -2.29 19.15
C PHE A 170 4.29 -3.49 18.35
N ASP A 171 3.05 -3.45 17.89
CA ASP A 171 2.53 -4.41 16.92
C ASP A 171 3.09 -4.13 15.51
N ASN A 172 4.35 -4.51 15.31
CA ASN A 172 5.03 -4.39 14.03
C ASN A 172 4.31 -5.20 12.93
N PHE A 173 3.58 -6.27 13.29
CA PHE A 173 2.86 -7.07 12.31
C PHE A 173 1.67 -6.30 11.73
N GLN A 174 0.79 -5.76 12.57
CA GLN A 174 -0.33 -4.93 12.12
C GLN A 174 0.16 -3.64 11.46
N PHE A 175 1.25 -3.04 11.97
CA PHE A 175 1.87 -1.89 11.33
C PHE A 175 2.36 -2.21 9.91
N GLN A 176 3.14 -3.29 9.75
CA GLN A 176 3.59 -3.73 8.44
C GLN A 176 2.38 -4.03 7.56
N TRP A 177 1.36 -4.72 8.06
CA TRP A 177 0.13 -4.99 7.32
C TRP A 177 -0.53 -3.72 6.76
N ASP A 178 -0.61 -2.67 7.57
CA ASP A 178 -1.20 -1.39 7.21
C ASP A 178 -0.30 -0.50 6.32
N THR A 179 0.99 -0.79 6.24
CA THR A 179 1.98 0.05 5.55
C THR A 179 2.73 -0.66 4.44
N GLU A 180 2.53 -1.97 4.29
CA GLU A 180 3.28 -2.87 3.41
C GLU A 180 3.31 -2.36 1.98
N HIS A 181 2.25 -1.66 1.61
CA HIS A 181 1.90 -1.19 0.30
C HIS A 181 2.55 0.18 -0.06
N LEU A 182 3.06 0.90 0.94
CA LEU A 182 3.64 2.24 0.80
C LEU A 182 5.11 2.20 0.38
N ASN A 183 5.50 3.09 -0.54
CA ASN A 183 6.90 3.37 -0.96
C ASN A 183 7.73 2.14 -1.40
N LEU A 184 7.07 1.06 -1.82
CA LEU A 184 7.72 -0.21 -2.14
C LEU A 184 8.78 -0.10 -3.24
N ALA A 185 8.61 0.76 -4.24
CA ALA A 185 9.60 0.84 -5.30
C ALA A 185 10.90 1.48 -4.86
N ASP A 186 10.86 2.37 -3.87
CA ASP A 186 12.03 3.11 -3.38
C ASP A 186 13.02 2.18 -2.67
N PHE A 187 12.52 1.06 -2.11
CA PHE A 187 13.31 0.10 -1.34
C PHE A 187 13.63 -1.20 -2.09
N ASN A 188 13.46 -1.22 -3.42
CA ASN A 188 13.79 -2.37 -4.25
C ASN A 188 15.20 -2.26 -4.85
N PHE A 189 16.10 -3.12 -4.43
CA PHE A 189 17.51 -3.07 -4.82
C PHE A 189 17.96 -4.36 -5.53
N CYS A 190 18.92 -4.27 -6.44
CA CYS A 190 19.63 -5.45 -6.91
C CYS A 190 20.60 -5.97 -5.83
N SER A 191 21.04 -7.23 -5.95
CA SER A 191 21.97 -7.85 -5.00
C SER A 191 23.25 -7.03 -4.80
N ASP A 192 23.82 -6.45 -5.87
CA ASP A 192 25.05 -5.64 -5.78
C ASP A 192 24.82 -4.41 -4.89
N CYS A 193 23.75 -3.65 -5.13
CA CYS A 193 23.42 -2.49 -4.32
C CYS A 193 23.08 -2.84 -2.86
N ILE A 194 22.54 -4.04 -2.60
CA ILE A 194 22.35 -4.53 -1.23
C ILE A 194 23.70 -4.76 -0.55
N LEU A 195 24.65 -5.42 -1.22
CA LEU A 195 25.97 -5.65 -0.66
C LEU A 195 26.72 -4.33 -0.41
N ASP A 196 26.61 -3.37 -1.32
CA ASP A 196 27.35 -2.11 -1.22
C ASP A 196 26.84 -1.19 -0.09
N ASN A 197 25.53 -1.19 0.21
CA ASN A 197 24.91 -0.15 1.06
C ASN A 197 23.97 -0.70 2.15
N HIS A 198 23.64 -1.98 2.12
CA HIS A 198 22.60 -2.60 2.96
C HIS A 198 23.00 -3.99 3.47
N GLN A 199 24.30 -4.28 3.57
CA GLN A 199 24.82 -5.61 3.90
C GLN A 199 24.33 -6.10 5.27
N ASP A 200 24.21 -5.20 6.24
CA ASP A 200 23.75 -5.52 7.61
C ASP A 200 22.23 -5.40 7.80
N HIS A 201 21.49 -5.12 6.72
CA HIS A 201 20.04 -4.98 6.78
C HIS A 201 19.31 -6.30 6.52
N VAL A 202 18.11 -6.41 7.09
CA VAL A 202 17.19 -7.50 6.76
C VAL A 202 16.64 -7.26 5.35
N THR A 203 16.77 -8.26 4.48
CA THR A 203 16.26 -8.19 3.11
C THR A 203 15.44 -9.42 2.73
N SER A 204 14.41 -9.21 1.92
CA SER A 204 13.54 -10.26 1.39
C SER A 204 13.58 -10.26 -0.15
N LYS A 205 13.40 -11.43 -0.78
CA LYS A 205 13.20 -11.49 -2.24
C LYS A 205 11.76 -11.10 -2.57
N ILE A 206 11.55 -10.53 -3.76
CA ILE A 206 10.20 -10.15 -4.23
C ILE A 206 9.36 -11.35 -4.72
N LEU A 207 9.98 -12.52 -4.90
CA LEU A 207 9.34 -13.73 -5.46
C LEU A 207 8.16 -14.24 -4.61
N ILE A 208 7.08 -14.63 -5.29
CA ILE A 208 5.83 -15.15 -4.67
C ILE A 208 6.03 -16.52 -4.01
N TYR A 209 6.92 -17.34 -4.55
CA TYR A 209 6.95 -18.78 -4.24
C TYR A 209 7.87 -19.16 -3.07
N GLU A 210 8.51 -18.21 -2.38
CA GLU A 210 9.24 -18.52 -1.16
C GLU A 210 8.27 -18.54 0.03
N THR A 211 7.79 -19.75 0.34
CA THR A 211 6.93 -20.12 1.48
C THR A 211 7.66 -19.93 2.82
N THR A 212 7.87 -18.68 3.20
CA THR A 212 8.25 -18.32 4.57
C THR A 212 7.13 -17.54 5.23
N TYR A 213 7.12 -17.42 6.55
CA TYR A 213 6.10 -16.69 7.32
C TYR A 213 5.81 -15.26 6.80
N PHE A 214 6.76 -14.63 6.10
CA PHE A 214 6.61 -13.33 5.42
C PHE A 214 5.93 -13.40 4.03
N SER A 215 5.52 -14.58 3.54
CA SER A 215 4.88 -14.78 2.22
C SER A 215 3.48 -14.18 2.13
N VAL A 216 2.86 -13.88 3.26
CA VAL A 216 1.54 -13.22 3.33
C VAL A 216 1.62 -11.76 2.83
N PHE A 217 2.77 -11.11 3.01
CA PHE A 217 2.96 -9.71 2.60
C PHE A 217 2.97 -9.52 1.07
N PRO A 218 3.72 -10.30 0.25
CA PRO A 218 3.55 -10.34 -1.20
C PRO A 218 2.11 -10.54 -1.68
N GLU A 219 1.34 -11.42 -1.04
CA GLU A 219 -0.07 -11.67 -1.40
C GLU A 219 -0.96 -10.46 -1.08
N LYS A 220 -0.81 -9.86 0.10
CA LYS A 220 -1.56 -8.66 0.48
C LYS A 220 -1.22 -7.44 -0.37
N ARG A 221 0.04 -7.27 -0.80
CA ARG A 221 0.44 -6.24 -1.78
C ARG A 221 -0.36 -6.36 -3.08
N LYS A 222 -0.58 -7.60 -3.54
CA LYS A 222 -1.44 -7.84 -4.71
C LYS A 222 -2.90 -7.51 -4.39
N GLU A 223 -3.43 -8.03 -3.28
CA GLU A 223 -4.83 -7.77 -2.89
C GLU A 223 -5.15 -6.29 -2.77
N ALA A 224 -4.26 -5.48 -2.17
CA ALA A 224 -4.47 -4.04 -2.01
C ALA A 224 -4.46 -3.28 -3.34
N THR A 225 -3.71 -3.78 -4.33
CA THR A 225 -3.54 -3.13 -5.64
C THR A 225 -4.53 -3.62 -6.71
N ILE A 226 -5.12 -4.80 -6.54
CA ILE A 226 -6.14 -5.38 -7.43
C ILE A 226 -7.35 -4.43 -7.64
N PRO A 227 -7.98 -3.86 -6.58
CA PRO A 227 -9.08 -2.90 -6.76
C PRO A 227 -8.69 -1.71 -7.62
N LEU A 228 -7.44 -1.23 -7.49
CA LEU A 228 -6.91 -0.09 -8.23
C LEU A 228 -6.75 -0.41 -9.71
N LEU A 229 -6.19 -1.60 -10.01
CA LEU A 229 -6.11 -2.10 -11.37
C LEU A 229 -7.50 -2.24 -11.98
N GLY A 230 -8.47 -2.76 -11.23
CA GLY A 230 -9.86 -2.86 -11.66
C GLY A 230 -10.49 -1.49 -11.99
N MET A 231 -10.21 -0.46 -11.18
CA MET A 231 -10.67 0.90 -11.44
C MET A 231 -10.03 1.54 -12.66
N LEU A 232 -8.70 1.44 -12.79
CA LEU A 232 -7.97 1.96 -13.95
C LEU A 232 -8.43 1.28 -15.24
N LEU A 233 -8.65 -0.04 -15.18
CA LEU A 233 -9.14 -0.84 -16.27
C LEU A 233 -10.58 -0.44 -16.65
N LYS A 234 -11.48 -0.29 -15.66
CA LYS A 234 -12.82 0.26 -15.90
C LYS A 234 -12.77 1.63 -16.57
N LYS A 235 -11.94 2.56 -16.06
CA LYS A 235 -11.79 3.91 -16.65
C LYS A 235 -11.34 3.85 -18.11
N LYS A 236 -10.39 2.97 -18.45
CA LYS A 236 -9.95 2.78 -19.85
C LYS A 236 -11.04 2.14 -20.71
N LEU A 237 -11.84 1.27 -20.12
CA LEU A 237 -12.89 0.58 -20.82
C LEU A 237 -14.09 1.49 -21.09
N PHE A 238 -14.47 2.40 -20.18
CA PHE A 238 -15.52 3.38 -20.44
C PHE A 238 -15.07 4.46 -21.46
N GLU A 239 -14.92 4.06 -22.72
CA GLU A 239 -14.87 4.95 -23.88
C GLU A 239 -16.30 5.19 -24.38
N ALA A 240 -16.61 6.43 -24.80
CA ALA A 240 -17.86 6.71 -25.48
C ALA A 240 -17.97 5.83 -26.73
N ASP A 241 -19.16 5.29 -27.02
CA ASP A 241 -19.39 4.32 -28.12
C ASP A 241 -18.85 4.83 -29.48
N GLU A 242 -18.84 6.15 -29.68
CA GLU A 242 -18.29 6.87 -30.82
C GLU A 242 -16.76 6.71 -31.02
N ASN A 243 -16.01 6.43 -29.96
CA ASN A 243 -14.56 6.25 -29.99
C ASN A 243 -14.14 4.77 -30.15
N ILE A 244 -15.10 3.83 -30.03
CA ILE A 244 -14.84 2.39 -30.08
C ILE A 244 -14.72 1.94 -31.55
N LYS A 245 -13.47 1.85 -32.04
CA LYS A 245 -13.18 1.37 -33.41
C LYS A 245 -13.69 -0.06 -33.69
N CYS A 246 -13.82 -0.92 -32.66
CA CYS A 246 -14.30 -2.30 -32.82
C CYS A 246 -15.05 -2.80 -31.58
N LYS A 247 -16.39 -2.81 -31.65
CA LYS A 247 -17.28 -3.19 -30.56
C LYS A 247 -17.07 -4.64 -30.07
N LEU A 248 -16.80 -5.58 -30.98
CA LEU A 248 -16.53 -6.99 -30.65
C LEU A 248 -15.21 -7.18 -29.87
N ARG A 249 -14.14 -6.49 -30.27
CA ARG A 249 -12.86 -6.52 -29.56
C ARG A 249 -12.99 -5.90 -28.17
N TYR A 250 -13.71 -4.79 -28.09
CA TYR A 250 -14.04 -4.12 -26.83
C TYR A 250 -14.83 -5.03 -25.88
N MET A 251 -15.90 -5.69 -26.33
CA MET A 251 -16.67 -6.63 -25.51
C MET A 251 -15.86 -7.84 -25.02
N ARG A 252 -14.98 -8.39 -25.86
CA ARG A 252 -14.07 -9.47 -25.45
C ARG A 252 -13.09 -9.00 -24.38
N MET A 253 -12.57 -7.80 -24.53
CA MET A 253 -11.69 -7.16 -23.56
C MET A 253 -12.41 -6.96 -22.23
N MET A 254 -13.62 -6.36 -22.24
CA MET A 254 -14.49 -6.24 -21.06
C MET A 254 -14.67 -7.57 -20.33
N ARG A 255 -15.02 -8.63 -21.06
CA ARG A 255 -15.27 -9.96 -20.47
C ARG A 255 -14.02 -10.60 -19.87
N ILE A 256 -12.84 -10.39 -20.46
CA ILE A 256 -11.56 -10.84 -19.89
C ILE A 256 -11.24 -10.04 -18.64
N CYS A 257 -11.46 -8.73 -18.66
CA CYS A 257 -11.23 -7.84 -17.53
C CYS A 257 -12.16 -8.18 -16.35
N GLU A 258 -13.45 -8.42 -16.62
CA GLU A 258 -14.41 -8.90 -15.63
C GLU A 258 -14.00 -10.25 -15.06
N LYS A 259 -13.56 -11.20 -15.90
CA LYS A 259 -13.04 -12.48 -15.41
C LYS A 259 -11.81 -12.29 -14.54
N MET A 260 -10.84 -11.46 -14.94
CA MET A 260 -9.67 -11.14 -14.13
C MET A 260 -10.09 -10.57 -12.78
N ILE A 261 -10.92 -9.53 -12.76
CA ILE A 261 -11.48 -8.93 -11.54
C ILE A 261 -12.16 -10.01 -10.69
N THR A 262 -13.04 -10.82 -11.27
CA THR A 262 -13.79 -11.86 -10.54
C THR A 262 -12.86 -12.91 -9.95
N THR A 263 -11.89 -13.42 -10.72
CA THR A 263 -10.87 -14.35 -10.22
C THR A 263 -10.04 -13.72 -9.11
N PHE A 264 -9.73 -12.43 -9.17
CA PHE A 264 -8.98 -11.75 -8.11
C PHE A 264 -9.79 -11.45 -6.84
N TYR A 265 -11.10 -11.20 -6.94
CA TYR A 265 -11.96 -10.92 -5.78
C TYR A 265 -12.48 -12.21 -5.10
N PHE A 266 -12.70 -13.31 -5.83
CA PHE A 266 -13.33 -14.53 -5.29
C PHE A 266 -12.36 -15.57 -4.70
N VAL A 267 -11.05 -15.39 -4.84
CA VAL A 267 -10.07 -16.23 -4.11
C VAL A 267 -10.16 -15.99 -2.58
N ASN A 268 -10.74 -14.87 -2.14
CA ASN A 268 -10.99 -14.59 -0.71
C ASN A 268 -12.24 -15.26 -0.11
N SER A 269 -13.11 -15.91 -0.91
CA SER A 269 -14.34 -16.52 -0.40
C SER A 269 -14.27 -18.04 -0.13
N ILE A 270 -13.20 -18.72 -0.54
CA ILE A 270 -13.11 -20.19 -0.37
C ILE A 270 -12.39 -20.58 0.94
N GLY A 271 -11.75 -19.63 1.64
CA GLY A 271 -11.09 -19.86 2.94
C GLY A 271 -11.98 -19.75 4.18
N ARG A 272 -13.27 -19.41 4.06
CA ARG A 272 -14.22 -19.30 5.19
C ARG A 272 -15.36 -20.32 5.14
N VAL A 273 -15.04 -21.56 4.81
CA VAL A 273 -15.92 -22.69 5.13
C VAL A 273 -15.07 -23.82 5.70
N SER A 274 -14.79 -23.78 7.00
CA SER A 274 -14.84 -25.00 7.81
C SER A 274 -14.91 -24.69 9.31
N LYS A 275 -15.83 -25.39 9.96
CA LYS A 275 -15.99 -25.61 11.41
C LYS A 275 -16.62 -24.50 12.25
N PHE A 276 -17.93 -24.37 12.13
CA PHE A 276 -18.80 -24.41 13.30
C PHE A 276 -20.13 -25.09 12.91
N SER A 277 -20.21 -26.39 13.19
CA SER A 277 -21.47 -27.10 13.43
C SER A 277 -21.20 -28.04 14.60
N ARG A 278 -21.97 -27.84 15.67
CA ARG A 278 -22.08 -28.75 16.81
C ARG A 278 -22.55 -30.13 16.36
#